data_AF-A0A151R660-F1
#
_entry.id   AF-A0A151R660-F1
#
_cell.length_a   1.000
_cell.length_b   1.000
_cell.length_c   1.000
_cell.angle_alpha   90.00
_cell.angle_beta   90.00
_cell.angle_gamma   90.00
#
_symmetry.space_group_name_H-M   'P 1'
#
loop_
_entity.id
_entity.type
_entity.pdbx_description
1 polymer ?
#
loop_
_entity_poly.entity_id
_entity_poly.type
_entity_poly.pdbx_seq_one_letter_code
_entity_poly.pdbx_strand_id
1 'polypeptide(L)' 'MIKTAATMPCLRVNSGLVKPGDVGRIVSRKPKDVWAVRLSIGTYLIDGKYFQPLDLAEAEHN' A
#
# COMPACT_ATOMS: atom_id res chain seq x y z
N MET A 1 17.04 7.88 27.62
CA MET A 1 15.70 7.26 27.43
C MET A 1 15.26 7.52 26.00
N ILE A 2 15.22 6.50 25.14
CA ILE A 2 14.80 6.65 23.75
C ILE A 2 13.28 6.81 23.73
N LYS A 3 12.81 7.97 23.26
CA LYS A 3 11.39 8.21 22.99
C LYS A 3 11.14 7.81 21.54
N THR A 4 10.42 6.70 21.33
CA THR A 4 10.01 6.26 19.99
C THR A 4 8.57 6.70 19.77
N ALA A 5 8.31 7.48 18.72
CA ALA A 5 6.95 7.84 18.35
C ALA A 5 6.21 6.58 17.87
N ALA A 6 5.03 6.31 18.45
CA ALA A 6 4.12 5.33 17.89
C ALA A 6 3.68 5.83 16.51
N THR A 7 3.79 4.99 15.48
CA THR A 7 3.27 5.27 14.13
C THR A 7 1.77 5.54 14.27
N MET A 8 1.36 6.81 14.31
CA MET A 8 -0.05 7.18 14.30
C MET A 8 -0.69 6.53 13.06
N PRO A 9 -1.61 5.56 13.22
CA PRO A 9 -2.22 4.87 12.11
C PRO A 9 -3.44 5.69 11.68
N CYS A 10 -3.22 6.94 11.30
CA CYS A 10 -4.24 7.67 10.56
C CYS A 10 -4.02 7.36 9.07
N LEU A 11 -5.10 6.94 8.39
CA LEU A 11 -5.16 6.93 6.94
C LEU A 11 -4.85 8.35 6.47
N ARG A 12 -3.58 8.62 6.18
CA ARG A 12 -3.13 9.94 5.73
C ARG A 12 -3.53 10.06 4.28
N VAL A 13 -4.12 11.21 3.92
CA VAL A 13 -4.41 11.54 2.52
C VAL A 13 -3.10 11.43 1.74
N ASN A 14 -3.14 10.66 0.65
CA ASN A 14 -1.99 10.49 -0.23
C ASN A 14 -1.66 11.85 -0.89
N SER A 15 -0.54 12.45 -0.52
CA SER A 15 -0.05 13.71 -1.07
C SER A 15 0.89 13.49 -2.27
N GLY A 16 0.54 12.55 -3.16
CA GLY A 16 1.35 12.18 -4.33
C GLY A 16 2.51 11.24 -4.04
N LEU A 17 2.51 10.56 -2.90
CA LEU A 17 3.51 9.54 -2.54
C LEU A 17 3.30 8.26 -3.36
N VAL A 18 2.06 7.78 -3.38
CA VAL A 18 1.67 6.61 -4.19
C VAL A 18 1.06 7.12 -5.49
N LYS A 19 1.55 6.63 -6.63
CA LYS A 19 1.05 6.99 -7.95
C LYS A 19 0.17 5.88 -8.53
N PRO A 20 -0.81 6.21 -9.39
CA PRO A 20 -1.50 5.20 -10.18
C PRO A 20 -0.49 4.39 -10.99
N GLY A 21 -0.62 3.05 -10.96
CA GLY A 21 0.32 2.13 -11.62
C GLY A 21 1.46 1.65 -10.73
N ASP A 22 1.63 2.18 -9.52
CA ASP A 22 2.58 1.62 -8.57
C ASP A 22 2.17 0.19 -8.19
N VAL A 23 3.10 -0.74 -8.37
CA VAL A 23 2.92 -2.15 -7.99
C VAL A 23 3.50 -2.39 -6.61
N GLY A 24 2.74 -3.10 -5.78
CA GLY A 24 3.14 -3.45 -4.42
C GLY A 24 2.74 -4.87 -4.04
N ARG A 25 3.24 -5.31 -2.89
CA ARG A 25 2.89 -6.60 -2.30
C ARG A 25 1.98 -6.40 -1.09
N ILE A 26 0.91 -7.18 -1.03
CA ILE A 26 0.06 -7.24 0.17
C ILE A 26 0.86 -7.89 1.32
N VAL A 27 0.96 -7.17 2.43
CA VAL A 27 1.62 -7.64 3.67
C VAL A 27 0.62 -8.22 4.64
N SER A 28 -0.52 -7.56 4.82
CA SER A 28 -1.54 -7.94 5.81
C SER A 28 -2.89 -7.32 5.47
N ARG A 29 -3.97 -8.09 5.67
CA ARG A 29 -5.34 -7.58 5.61
C ARG A 29 -5.74 -6.98 6.96
N LYS A 30 -6.38 -5.82 6.95
CA LYS A 30 -6.93 -5.14 8.12
C LYS A 30 -8.47 -5.12 8.06
N PRO A 31 -9.16 -4.85 9.18
CA PRO A 31 -10.61 -4.66 9.17
C PRO A 31 -11.04 -3.54 8.22
N LYS A 32 -12.32 -3.55 7.81
CA LYS A 32 -12.93 -2.56 6.88
C LYS A 32 -12.34 -2.54 5.47
N ASP A 33 -11.84 -3.69 5.02
CA ASP A 33 -11.24 -3.86 3.68
C ASP A 33 -10.05 -2.93 3.40
N VAL A 34 -9.34 -2.56 4.47
CA VAL A 34 -8.06 -1.86 4.40
C VAL A 34 -6.93 -2.88 4.34
N TRP A 35 -5.90 -2.60 3.55
CA TRP A 35 -4.79 -3.51 3.30
C TRP A 35 -3.46 -2.80 3.56
N ALA A 36 -2.54 -3.47 4.26
CA ALA A 36 -1.16 -3.02 4.34
C ALA A 36 -0.42 -3.48 3.08
N VAL A 37 -0.04 -2.52 2.23
CA VAL A 37 0.66 -2.76 0.97
C VAL A 37 2.09 -2.25 1.08
N ARG A 38 3.07 -3.13 0.81
CA ARG A 38 4.47 -2.76 0.69
C ARG A 38 4.75 -2.31 -0.73
N LEU A 39 5.05 -1.04 -0.87
CA LEU A 39 5.56 -0.40 -2.08
C LEU A 39 7.08 -0.22 -1.96
N SER A 40 7.73 0.18 -3.04
CA SER A 40 9.17 0.51 -3.06
C SER A 40 9.51 1.63 -2.07
N ILE A 41 8.63 2.62 -1.94
CA ILE A 41 8.79 3.80 -1.07
C ILE A 41 8.46 3.55 0.41
N GLY A 42 7.80 2.43 0.74
CA GLY A 42 7.37 2.15 2.11
C GLY A 42 6.12 1.28 2.20
N THR A 43 5.60 1.13 3.42
CA THR A 43 4.36 0.37 3.67
C THR A 43 3.23 1.33 3.98
N TYR A 44 2.11 1.19 3.27
CA TYR A 44 0.95 2.06 3.37
C TYR A 44 -0.33 1.27 3.60
N LEU A 45 -1.32 1.90 4.23
CA LEU A 45 -2.66 1.37 4.35
C LEU A 45 -3.51 1.88 3.18
N ILE A 46 -4.09 0.97 2.40
CA ILE A 46 -4.85 1.27 1.18
C ILE A 46 -6.18 0.51 1.22
N ASP A 47 -7.30 1.15 0.90
CA ASP A 47 -8.58 0.45 0.74
C ASP A 47 -8.55 -0.48 -0.49
N GLY A 48 -9.22 -1.63 -0.39
CA GLY A 48 -9.35 -2.62 -1.48
C GLY A 48 -9.85 -2.03 -2.80
N LYS A 49 -10.67 -0.97 -2.75
CA LYS A 49 -11.22 -0.31 -3.94
C LYS A 49 -10.19 0.45 -4.79
N TYR A 50 -8.98 0.70 -4.29
CA TYR A 50 -7.96 1.50 -4.98
C TYR A 50 -6.89 0.67 -5.70
N PHE A 51 -6.94 -0.65 -5.62
CA PHE A 51 -5.98 -1.52 -6.30
C PHE A 51 -6.67 -2.75 -6.86
N GLN A 52 -6.00 -3.41 -7.81
CA GLN A 52 -6.43 -4.65 -8.42
C GLN A 52 -5.28 -5.66 -8.41
N PRO A 53 -5.57 -6.98 -8.45
CA PRO A 53 -4.54 -7.98 -8.67
C PRO A 53 -3.76 -7.65 -9.94
N LEU A 54 -2.43 -7.76 -9.87
CA LEU A 54 -1.59 -7.65 -11.05
C LEU A 54 -1.70 -8.96 -11.83
N ASP A 55 -2.15 -8.89 -13.08
CA ASP A 55 -2.08 -10.02 -13.98
C ASP A 55 -0.65 -10.13 -14.54
N LEU A 56 0.03 -11.22 -14.18
CA LEU A 56 1.40 -11.46 -14.63
C LEU A 56 1.44 -12.04 -16.05
N ALA A 57 0.32 -12.55 -16.57
CA ALA A 57 0.26 -13.09 -17.93
C ALA A 57 0.37 -12.00 -19.02
N GLU A 58 -0.06 -10.77 -18.72
CA GLU A 58 0.05 -9.62 -19.63
C GLU A 58 1.41 -8.90 -19.54
N ALA A 59 2.18 -9.13 -18.47
CA ALA A 59 3.44 -8.42 -18.21
C ALA A 59 4.65 -8.97 -18.99
N GLU A 60 4.55 -10.17 -19.57
CA GLU A 60 5.66 -10.82 -20.30
C GLU A 60 5.66 -10.54 -21.82
N HIS A 61 4.75 -9.70 -22.33
CA HIS A 61 4.58 -9.46 -23.77
C HIS A 61 5.07 -8.09 -24.29
N ASN A 62 5.98 -7.42 -23.59
CA ASN A 62 6.53 -6.12 -24.05
C ASN A 62 8.06 -6.08 -23.97
#